data_AF-A0AAN4QVT1-F1
#
_entry.id   AF-A0AAN4QVT1-F1
#
_cell.length_a   1.000
_cell.length_b   1.000
_cell.length_c   1.000
_cell.angle_alpha   90.00
_cell.angle_beta   90.00
_cell.angle_gamma   90.00
#
_symmetry.space_group_name_H-M   'P 1'
#
loop_
_entity.id
_entity.type
_entity.pdbx_description
1 polymer ?
#
loop_
_entity_poly.entity_id
_entity_poly.type
_entity_poly.pdbx_seq_one_letter_code
_entity_poly.pdbx_strand_id
1 'polypeptide(L)'
;MATLTIRKIPDEQIQQLKEVAEKNNRSMESQVRSILEEWLAGTVAHEMTRKTNFYDEIREFMEKIDFDGLEEGEIPAPERNPDDSRPPVTFE
;
A
#
# COMPACT_ATOMS: atom_id res chain seq x y z
N MET A 1 16.82 -17.64 -11.45
CA MET A 1 16.42 -16.86 -12.64
C MET A 1 15.08 -17.40 -13.07
N ALA A 2 14.02 -16.58 -13.00
CA ALA A 2 12.68 -17.00 -13.41
C ALA A 2 12.43 -16.48 -14.83
N THR A 3 11.79 -17.30 -15.67
CA THR A 3 11.46 -16.94 -17.06
C THR A 3 9.95 -17.00 -17.23
N LEU A 4 9.37 -15.96 -17.82
CA LEU A 4 7.94 -15.86 -18.14
C LEU A 4 7.78 -15.73 -19.66
N THR A 5 6.86 -16.49 -20.24
CA THR A 5 6.50 -16.36 -21.66
C THR A 5 5.11 -15.77 -21.80
N ILE A 6 5.01 -14.60 -22.41
CA ILE A 6 3.75 -13.93 -22.71
C ILE A 6 3.40 -14.20 -24.17
N ARG A 7 2.21 -14.77 -24.41
CA ARG A 7 1.71 -15.08 -25.75
C ARG A 7 0.49 -14.21 -26.08
N LYS A 8 0.19 -14.07 -27.37
CA LYS A 8 -0.96 -13.30 -27.89
C LYS A 8 -0.92 -11.82 -27.50
N ILE A 9 0.26 -11.20 -27.56
CA ILE A 9 0.39 -9.75 -27.45
C ILE A 9 -0.04 -9.14 -28.80
N PRO A 10 -0.91 -8.11 -28.81
CA PRO A 10 -1.23 -7.39 -30.04
C PRO A 10 0.01 -6.80 -30.70
N ASP A 11 0.11 -6.87 -32.03
CA ASP A 11 1.29 -6.42 -32.77
C ASP A 11 1.62 -4.93 -32.55
N GLU A 12 0.58 -4.11 -32.37
CA GLU A 12 0.72 -2.69 -32.04
C GLU A 12 1.52 -2.48 -30.74
N GLN A 13 1.20 -3.26 -29.70
CA GLN A 13 1.88 -3.20 -28.40
C GLN A 13 3.33 -3.70 -28.50
N ILE A 14 3.58 -4.72 -29.33
CA ILE A 14 4.94 -5.19 -29.62
C ILE A 14 5.76 -4.09 -30.31
N GLN A 15 5.16 -3.37 -31.25
CA GLN A 15 5.85 -2.30 -31.98
C GLN A 15 6.18 -1.11 -31.07
N GLN A 16 5.25 -0.71 -30.21
CA GLN A 16 5.49 0.32 -29.20
C GLN A 16 6.64 -0.08 -28.25
N LEU A 17 6.66 -1.33 -27.79
CA LEU A 17 7.75 -1.84 -26.94
C LEU A 17 9.11 -1.82 -27.66
N LYS A 18 9.16 -2.15 -28.96
CA LYS A 18 10.39 -2.05 -29.76
C LYS A 18 10.88 -0.61 -29.83
N GLU A 19 10.00 0.32 -30.16
CA GLU A 19 10.37 1.74 -30.32
C GLU A 19 10.92 2.31 -29.00
N VAL A 20 10.27 2.01 -27.87
CA VAL A 20 10.74 2.46 -26.56
C VAL A 20 12.06 1.80 -26.18
N ALA A 21 12.25 0.51 -26.48
CA ALA A 21 13.51 -0.18 -26.22
C ALA A 21 14.67 0.42 -27.05
N GLU A 22 14.45 0.70 -28.34
CA GLU A 22 15.43 1.33 -29.22
C GLU A 22 15.79 2.74 -28.76
N LYS A 23 14.80 3.58 -28.42
CA LYS A 23 15.03 4.93 -27.88
C LYS A 23 15.91 4.93 -26.63
N ASN A 24 15.76 3.91 -25.80
CA ASN A 24 16.53 3.77 -24.56
C ASN A 24 17.86 3.00 -24.75
N ASN A 25 18.21 2.58 -25.97
CA ASN A 25 19.36 1.71 -26.26
C ASN A 25 19.36 0.40 -25.45
N ARG A 26 18.18 -0.22 -25.32
CA ARG A 26 17.97 -1.44 -24.54
C ARG A 26 17.40 -2.56 -25.40
N SER A 27 17.60 -3.80 -24.97
CA SER A 27 16.88 -4.93 -25.54
C SER A 27 15.41 -4.90 -25.11
N MET A 28 14.52 -5.49 -25.92
CA MET A 28 13.10 -5.59 -25.60
C MET A 28 12.87 -6.32 -24.26
N GLU A 29 13.60 -7.40 -24.01
CA GLU A 29 13.50 -8.13 -22.74
C GLU A 29 13.90 -7.24 -21.55
N SER A 30 14.98 -6.48 -21.69
CA SER A 30 15.44 -5.55 -20.65
C SER A 30 14.41 -4.44 -20.40
N GLN A 31 13.79 -3.92 -21.46
CA GLN A 31 12.73 -2.91 -21.34
C GLN A 31 11.50 -3.47 -20.61
N VAL A 32 11.01 -4.65 -21.02
CA VAL A 32 9.88 -5.31 -20.36
C VAL A 32 10.19 -5.63 -18.91
N ARG A 33 11.41 -6.09 -18.62
CA ARG A 33 11.85 -6.34 -17.24
C ARG A 33 11.78 -5.08 -16.39
N SER A 34 12.29 -3.95 -16.87
CA SER A 34 12.23 -2.71 -16.11
C SER A 34 10.81 -2.21 -15.86
N ILE A 35 9.91 -2.34 -16.83
CA ILE A 35 8.50 -1.97 -16.64
C ILE A 35 7.87 -2.82 -15.54
N LEU A 36 8.15 -4.13 -15.52
CA LEU A 36 7.64 -5.03 -14.49
C LEU A 36 8.26 -4.74 -13.11
N GLU A 37 9.56 -4.44 -13.06
CA GLU A 37 10.25 -4.08 -11.82
C GLU A 37 9.72 -2.75 -11.25
N GLU A 38 9.49 -1.75 -12.08
CA GLU A 38 8.92 -0.46 -11.67
C GLU A 38 7.50 -0.63 -11.13
N TRP A 39 6.65 -1.39 -11.82
CA TRP A 39 5.29 -1.68 -11.36
C TRP A 39 5.29 -2.48 -10.05
N LEU A 40 6.18 -3.47 -9.91
CA LEU A 40 6.32 -4.24 -8.67
C LEU A 40 6.80 -3.35 -7.53
N ALA A 41 7.81 -2.50 -7.75
CA ALA A 41 8.31 -1.57 -6.75
C ALA A 41 7.21 -0.61 -6.29
N GLY A 42 6.41 -0.07 -7.22
CA GLY A 42 5.25 0.77 -6.91
C GLY A 42 4.18 0.03 -6.11
N THR A 43 3.88 -1.21 -6.47
CA THR A 43 2.89 -2.04 -5.77
C THR A 43 3.36 -2.38 -4.36
N VAL A 44 4.62 -2.81 -4.20
CA VAL A 44 5.23 -3.12 -2.90
C VAL A 44 5.30 -1.87 -2.03
N ALA A 45 5.67 -0.71 -2.59
CA ALA A 45 5.67 0.54 -1.85
C ALA A 45 4.26 0.93 -1.39
N HIS A 46 3.25 0.78 -2.25
CA HIS A 46 1.85 1.06 -1.88
C HIS A 46 1.34 0.06 -0.83
N GLU A 47 1.65 -1.23 -0.96
CA GLU A 47 1.27 -2.27 -0.01
C GLU A 47 1.99 -2.11 1.33
N MET A 48 3.27 -1.78 1.33
CA MET A 48 4.01 -1.44 2.54
C MET A 48 3.42 -0.21 3.21
N THR A 49 3.08 0.82 2.43
CA THR A 49 2.44 2.04 2.95
C THR A 49 1.07 1.74 3.57
N ARG A 50 0.25 0.91 2.92
CA ARG A 50 -1.01 0.41 3.48
C ARG A 50 -0.81 -0.37 4.78
N LYS A 51 0.14 -1.32 4.79
CA LYS A 51 0.50 -2.10 5.99
C LYS A 51 1.08 -1.25 7.13
N THR A 52 1.68 -0.10 6.83
CA THR A 52 2.15 0.84 7.85
C THR A 52 1.08 1.81 8.34
N ASN A 53 -0.05 1.94 7.65
CA ASN A 53 -1.14 2.79 8.11
C ASN A 53 -1.99 2.03 9.12
N PHE A 54 -1.63 2.19 10.40
CA PHE A 54 -2.31 1.58 11.54
C PHE A 54 -3.84 1.76 11.53
N TYR A 55 -4.35 2.89 11.02
CA TYR A 55 -5.79 3.13 10.93
C TYR A 55 -6.48 2.26 9.88
N ASP A 56 -5.83 2.02 8.75
CA ASP A 56 -6.37 1.15 7.70
C ASP A 56 -6.36 -0.32 8.16
N GLU A 57 -5.32 -0.73 8.90
CA GLU A 57 -5.22 -2.06 9.49
C GLU A 57 -6.32 -2.31 10.55
N ILE A 58 -6.60 -1.33 11.43
CA ILE A 58 -7.72 -1.41 12.37
C ILE A 58 -9.04 -1.53 11.63
N ARG A 59 -9.23 -0.77 10.54
CA ARG A 59 -10.48 -0.78 9.77
C ARG A 59 -10.71 -2.12 9.09
N GLU A 60 -9.69 -2.66 8.41
CA GLU A 60 -9.74 -4.00 7.80
C GLU A 60 -9.98 -5.08 8.85
N PHE A 61 -9.35 -4.95 10.03
CA PHE A 61 -9.59 -5.86 11.15
C PHE A 61 -11.05 -5.80 11.61
N MET A 62 -11.59 -4.61 11.90
CA MET A 62 -12.97 -4.40 12.34
C MET A 62 -13.98 -4.94 11.31
N GLU A 63 -13.75 -4.71 10.01
CA GLU A 63 -14.61 -5.25 8.94
C GLU A 63 -14.57 -6.78 8.91
N LYS A 64 -13.38 -7.39 9.07
CA LYS A 64 -13.22 -8.85 9.06
C LYS A 64 -13.93 -9.54 10.24
N ILE A 65 -13.99 -8.88 11.40
CA ILE A 65 -14.67 -9.40 12.59
C ILE A 65 -16.13 -8.95 12.70
N ASP A 66 -16.66 -8.27 11.68
CA ASP A 66 -18.04 -7.72 11.65
C ASP A 66 -18.36 -6.85 12.87
N PHE A 67 -17.41 -5.97 13.20
CA PHE A 67 -17.46 -5.16 14.42
C PHE A 67 -18.02 -3.77 14.13
N ASP A 68 -19.26 -3.54 14.57
CA ASP A 68 -20.02 -2.30 14.35
C ASP A 68 -19.63 -1.13 15.28
N GLY A 69 -18.72 -1.35 16.22
CA GLY A 69 -18.27 -0.35 17.19
C GLY A 69 -18.44 -0.82 18.62
N LEU A 70 -18.13 0.08 19.56
CA LEU A 70 -18.26 -0.19 21.00
C LEU A 70 -19.54 0.45 21.54
N GLU A 71 -20.29 -0.31 22.34
CA GLU A 71 -21.41 0.22 23.12
C GLU A 71 -20.92 1.07 24.31
N GLU A 72 -21.79 1.97 24.79
CA GLU A 72 -21.49 2.79 25.96
C GLU A 72 -21.28 1.90 27.20
N GLY A 73 -20.07 1.92 27.77
CA GLY A 73 -19.69 1.10 28.91
C GLY A 73 -19.19 -0.31 28.57
N GLU A 74 -19.05 -0.67 27.29
CA GLU A 74 -18.51 -1.98 26.87
C GLU A 74 -17.04 -2.16 27.28
N ILE A 75 -16.26 -1.09 27.20
CA ILE A 75 -14.90 -1.07 27.76
C ILE A 75 -14.99 -0.55 29.19
N PRO A 76 -14.46 -1.29 30.19
CA PRO A 76 -14.31 -0.76 31.54
C PRO A 76 -13.31 0.39 31.50
N ALA A 77 -13.83 1.61 31.32
CA ALA A 77 -13.04 2.82 31.43
C ALA A 77 -12.75 3.06 32.92
N PRO A 78 -11.50 3.29 33.31
CA PRO A 78 -11.22 3.69 34.69
C PRO A 78 -11.97 4.99 35.00
N GLU A 79 -12.53 5.08 36.21
CA GLU A 79 -13.15 6.31 36.67
C GLU A 79 -12.15 7.46 36.52
N ARG A 80 -12.55 8.53 35.82
CA ARG A 80 -11.73 9.74 35.70
C ARG A 80 -11.49 10.28 37.10
N ASN A 81 -10.26 10.19 37.59
CA ASN A 81 -9.89 10.82 38.85
C ASN A 81 -9.91 12.35 38.65
N PRO A 82 -10.80 13.10 39.30
CA PRO A 82 -10.85 14.56 39.17
C PRO A 82 -9.57 15.23 39.67
N ASP A 83 -8.85 14.59 40.62
CA ASP A 83 -7.58 15.07 41.16
C ASP A 83 -6.38 14.80 40.25
N ASP A 84 -6.54 13.95 39.22
CA ASP A 84 -5.52 13.66 38.19
C ASP A 84 -5.68 14.57 36.95
N SER A 85 -6.40 15.69 37.13
CA SER A 85 -6.50 16.73 36.12
C SER A 85 -5.11 17.32 35.87
N ARG A 86 -4.54 17.01 34.70
CA ARG A 86 -3.27 17.60 34.27
C ARG A 86 -3.36 19.12 34.38
N PRO A 87 -2.34 19.80 34.92
CA PRO A 87 -2.35 21.26 34.99
C PRO A 87 -2.52 21.84 33.58
N PRO A 88 -3.24 22.98 33.45
CA PRO A 88 -3.41 23.62 32.16
C PRO A 88 -2.05 23.92 31.53
N VAL A 89 -1.88 23.54 30.27
CA VAL A 89 -0.65 23.80 29.52
C VAL A 89 -0.53 25.30 29.29
N THR A 90 0.45 25.93 29.92
CA THR A 90 0.82 27.32 29.63
C THR A 90 1.79 27.31 28.46
N PHE A 91 1.45 28.02 27.39
CA PHE A 91 2.37 28.32 26.30
C PHE A 91 3.04 29.66 26.61
N GLU A 92 4.27 29.63 27.13
CA GLU A 92 5.17 30.80 27.13
C GLU A 92 5.76 31.03 25.73
#